data_AF-A0A845UY69-F1
#
_entry.id   AF-A0A845UY69-F1
#
_cell.length_a   1.000
_cell.length_b   1.000
_cell.length_c   1.000
_cell.angle_alpha   90.00
_cell.angle_beta   90.00
_cell.angle_gamma   90.00
#
_symmetry.space_group_name_H-M   'P 1'
#
loop_
_entity.id
_entity.type
_entity.pdbx_description
1 polymer ?
#
loop_
_entity_poly.entity_id
_entity_poly.type
_entity_poly.pdbx_seq_one_letter_code
_entity_poly.pdbx_strand_id
1 'polypeptide(L)'
;MPQTGPFVHDENDKFFLKFPSEGDTPRVFTVVKASAYNAGGLIASEKNGIAILDNGSQESPGTSIVACDVLKGRHADATRTFETLRERSAAGTVTWDEFKGLVRDLKQYRQNVYEIDMNMDEPFEGNRLNLIALGALEPGDEPDIRTPEMIEAHEGETDYTFPAAGRSAMIAEIMNHDVHRDGRYGSFYLSWNAKMGMSLDETGKLGEDVSSEFDEAWSEYYEENQDTIFSDITSDMASYYTEGLYTTYPGDDQGDYSFSMQGRSGGHLVLTVVDGEKVAFEGYSDVGVTLENFTDSELAQLYKVVRSLDVDVTEDKLQKEWAYQLNLHRQQREEEWVNEMSPAM
;
A
#
# COMPACT_ATOMS: atom_id res chain seq x y z
N MET A 1 -8.37 -5.72 -11.97
CA MET A 1 -7.42 -5.52 -13.09
C MET A 1 -6.20 -4.82 -12.52
N PRO A 2 -4.99 -5.31 -12.83
CA PRO A 2 -3.74 -4.64 -12.49
C PRO A 2 -3.69 -3.18 -12.95
N GLN A 3 -2.92 -2.36 -12.23
CA GLN A 3 -2.70 -0.95 -12.55
C GLN A 3 -1.23 -0.59 -12.35
N THR A 4 -0.65 0.16 -13.29
CA THR A 4 0.70 0.75 -13.18
C THR A 4 0.60 2.25 -13.44
N GLY A 5 0.89 3.07 -12.43
CA GLY A 5 0.61 4.51 -12.48
C GLY A 5 -0.88 4.76 -12.77
N PRO A 6 -1.25 5.59 -13.77
CA PRO A 6 -2.66 5.79 -14.15
C PRO A 6 -3.17 4.77 -15.18
N PHE A 7 -2.41 3.74 -15.54
CA PHE A 7 -2.75 2.81 -16.63
C PHE A 7 -3.28 1.49 -16.08
N VAL A 8 -4.52 1.14 -16.46
CA VAL A 8 -5.12 -0.17 -16.18
C VAL A 8 -4.71 -1.12 -17.31
N HIS A 9 -4.32 -2.35 -16.97
CA HIS A 9 -3.85 -3.34 -17.95
C HIS A 9 -4.10 -4.77 -17.48
N ASP A 10 -3.98 -5.73 -18.39
CA ASP A 10 -3.96 -7.16 -18.05
C ASP A 10 -2.60 -7.56 -17.46
N GLU A 11 -2.52 -8.71 -16.77
CA GLU A 11 -1.29 -9.16 -16.10
C GLU A 11 -0.09 -9.29 -17.05
N ASN A 12 -0.32 -9.76 -18.28
CA ASN A 12 0.73 -9.98 -19.30
C ASN A 12 1.05 -8.74 -20.14
N ASP A 13 0.39 -7.62 -19.84
CA ASP A 13 0.44 -6.38 -20.62
C ASP A 13 1.36 -5.33 -20.00
N LYS A 14 2.38 -5.83 -19.30
CA LYS A 14 3.48 -5.07 -18.71
C LYS A 14 4.78 -5.83 -18.91
N PHE A 15 5.85 -5.12 -19.26
CA PHE A 15 7.21 -5.65 -19.21
C PHE A 15 8.24 -4.53 -18.98
N PHE A 16 9.47 -4.92 -18.66
CA PHE A 16 10.58 -4.00 -18.44
C PHE A 16 11.50 -3.95 -19.67
N LEU A 17 11.88 -2.73 -20.08
CA LEU A 17 12.98 -2.47 -21.00
C LEU A 17 14.19 -2.05 -20.17
N LYS A 18 15.27 -2.82 -20.23
CA LYS A 18 16.49 -2.59 -19.43
C LYS A 18 17.64 -2.19 -20.36
N PHE A 19 18.37 -1.16 -19.98
CA PHE A 19 19.53 -0.66 -20.70
C PHE A 19 20.74 -0.60 -19.76
N PRO A 20 21.94 -1.01 -20.20
CA PRO A 20 23.17 -0.64 -19.53
C PRO A 20 23.24 0.89 -19.36
N SER A 21 23.75 1.34 -18.22
CA SER A 21 23.88 2.75 -17.85
C SER A 21 25.33 3.12 -17.59
N GLU A 22 25.58 4.41 -17.36
CA GLU A 22 26.90 4.92 -16.95
C GLU A 22 27.41 4.31 -15.62
N GLY A 23 26.50 3.88 -14.73
CA GLY A 23 26.79 3.25 -13.43
C GLY A 23 26.46 1.74 -13.37
N ASP A 24 26.49 1.19 -12.15
CA ASP A 24 26.31 -0.25 -11.91
C ASP A 24 24.83 -0.70 -11.96
N THR A 25 23.89 0.24 -11.83
CA THR A 25 22.45 -0.04 -11.85
C THR A 25 21.82 0.29 -13.20
N PRO A 26 21.28 -0.70 -13.95
CA PRO A 26 20.75 -0.46 -15.28
C PRO A 26 19.60 0.56 -15.27
N ARG A 27 19.47 1.32 -16.36
CA ARG A 27 18.29 2.14 -16.61
C ARG A 27 17.12 1.24 -17.01
N VAL A 28 15.97 1.37 -16.35
CA VAL A 28 14.79 0.55 -16.67
C VAL A 28 13.56 1.42 -16.91
N PHE A 29 12.84 1.09 -17.98
CA PHE A 29 11.54 1.67 -18.30
C PHE A 29 10.46 0.60 -18.22
N THR A 30 9.29 0.95 -17.70
CA THR A 30 8.12 0.07 -17.71
C THR A 30 7.29 0.38 -18.95
N VAL A 31 7.04 -0.66 -19.76
CA VAL A 31 6.17 -0.57 -20.93
C VAL A 31 4.85 -1.23 -20.60
N VAL A 32 3.75 -0.51 -20.78
CA VAL A 32 2.40 -0.97 -20.47
C VAL A 32 1.52 -0.91 -21.70
N LYS A 33 0.83 -2.01 -22.03
CA LYS A 33 -0.30 -2.00 -22.96
C LYS A 33 -1.57 -1.72 -22.14
N ALA A 34 -1.97 -0.47 -22.09
CA ALA A 34 -3.10 -0.04 -21.29
C ALA A 34 -4.42 -0.40 -21.97
N SER A 35 -5.36 -0.94 -21.21
CA SER A 35 -6.77 -1.14 -21.59
C SER A 35 -7.64 0.06 -21.20
N ALA A 36 -7.26 0.78 -20.14
CA ALA A 36 -7.90 2.02 -19.72
C ALA A 36 -6.93 3.00 -19.05
N TYR A 37 -7.41 4.24 -18.88
CA TYR A 37 -6.68 5.31 -18.20
C TYR A 37 -7.50 5.83 -17.01
N ASN A 38 -6.94 5.70 -15.80
CA ASN A 38 -7.52 6.16 -14.55
C ASN A 38 -7.02 7.57 -14.23
N ALA A 39 -7.89 8.56 -14.41
CA ALA A 39 -7.60 9.97 -14.10
C ALA A 39 -8.16 10.34 -12.73
N GLY A 40 -7.53 9.84 -11.65
CA GLY A 40 -7.90 10.22 -10.28
C GLY A 40 -9.22 9.62 -9.79
N GLY A 41 -9.41 8.31 -9.99
CA GLY A 41 -10.55 7.54 -9.46
C GLY A 41 -11.74 7.41 -10.42
N LEU A 42 -11.73 8.15 -11.53
CA LEU A 42 -12.65 7.96 -12.65
C LEU A 42 -11.93 7.20 -13.76
N ILE A 43 -12.31 5.94 -13.96
CA ILE A 43 -11.86 5.14 -15.10
C ILE A 43 -12.47 5.78 -16.36
N ALA A 44 -11.63 6.42 -17.17
CA ALA A 44 -12.07 6.94 -18.46
C ALA A 44 -12.42 5.78 -19.40
N SER A 45 -13.36 6.00 -20.33
CA SER A 45 -13.76 5.04 -21.38
C SER A 45 -12.56 4.37 -22.05
N GLU A 46 -12.63 3.08 -22.40
CA GLU A 46 -11.56 2.28 -23.03
C GLU A 46 -10.58 3.11 -23.88
N LYS A 47 -9.43 3.42 -23.27
CA LYS A 47 -8.33 4.09 -23.95
C LYS A 47 -7.28 3.01 -24.09
N ASN A 48 -7.26 2.39 -25.27
CA ASN A 48 -6.33 1.33 -25.59
C ASN A 48 -5.07 1.92 -26.20
N GLY A 49 -3.90 1.53 -25.70
CA GLY A 49 -2.63 1.91 -26.31
C GLY A 49 -1.40 1.51 -25.51
N ILE A 50 -0.25 2.06 -25.89
CA ILE A 50 1.03 1.83 -25.21
C ILE A 50 1.42 3.06 -24.39
N ALA A 51 1.94 2.82 -23.20
CA ALA A 51 2.57 3.83 -22.35
C ALA A 51 3.98 3.37 -21.97
N ILE A 52 4.91 4.32 -21.94
CA ILE A 52 6.28 4.13 -21.45
C ILE A 52 6.44 4.99 -20.21
N LEU A 53 6.79 4.34 -19.11
CA LEU A 53 7.07 4.93 -17.83
C LEU A 53 8.57 4.85 -17.55
N ASP A 54 9.13 5.96 -17.13
CA ASP A 54 10.46 6.03 -16.54
C ASP A 54 10.36 5.58 -15.09
N ASN A 55 11.17 4.62 -14.67
CA ASN A 55 11.19 4.14 -13.29
C ASN A 55 12.14 4.95 -12.39
N GLY A 56 12.69 6.07 -12.89
CA GLY A 56 13.50 7.00 -12.14
C GLY A 56 15.00 6.70 -12.19
N SER A 57 15.81 7.76 -12.12
CA SER A 57 17.28 7.69 -12.00
C SER A 57 17.70 7.93 -10.57
N GLN A 58 18.99 7.73 -10.28
CA GLN A 58 19.60 8.24 -9.05
C GLN A 58 19.35 9.75 -8.87
N GLU A 59 19.41 10.55 -9.94
CA GLU A 59 19.19 12.00 -9.88
C GLU A 59 17.71 12.42 -9.81
N SER A 60 16.80 11.58 -10.31
CA SER A 60 15.37 11.86 -10.39
C SER A 60 14.58 10.58 -10.08
N PRO A 61 14.35 10.28 -8.79
CA PRO A 61 13.78 9.00 -8.34
C PRO A 61 12.28 8.87 -8.64
N GLY A 62 11.62 9.89 -9.17
CA GLY A 62 10.18 9.83 -9.45
C GLY A 62 9.88 8.98 -10.69
N THR A 63 8.95 8.02 -10.56
CA THR A 63 8.36 7.37 -11.74
C THR A 63 7.56 8.40 -12.54
N SER A 64 7.81 8.50 -13.85
CA SER A 64 7.16 9.50 -14.70
C SER A 64 6.71 8.93 -16.03
N ILE A 65 5.66 9.52 -16.61
CA ILE A 65 5.19 9.12 -17.94
C ILE A 65 6.12 9.76 -18.96
N VAL A 66 6.85 8.95 -19.71
CA VAL A 66 7.75 9.42 -20.77
C VAL A 66 6.97 9.70 -22.03
N ALA A 67 6.20 8.71 -22.48
CA ALA A 67 5.43 8.77 -23.71
C ALA A 67 4.17 7.90 -23.61
N CYS A 68 3.12 8.28 -24.32
CA CYS A 68 1.84 7.60 -24.26
C CYS A 68 1.05 7.78 -25.56
N ASP A 69 0.46 6.71 -26.10
CA ASP A 69 -0.45 6.78 -27.26
C ASP A 69 -1.87 6.27 -26.94
N VAL A 70 -2.14 6.04 -25.66
CA VAL A 70 -3.40 5.52 -25.10
C VAL A 70 -4.63 6.32 -25.50
N LEU A 71 -4.50 7.64 -25.74
CA LEU A 71 -5.63 8.54 -25.97
C LEU A 71 -6.24 8.51 -27.39
N LYS A 72 -5.77 7.65 -28.32
CA LYS A 72 -6.12 7.78 -29.76
C LYS A 72 -6.79 6.56 -30.41
N GLY A 73 -7.14 5.50 -29.68
CA GLY A 73 -7.98 4.41 -30.18
C GLY A 73 -7.41 3.58 -31.34
N ARG A 74 -6.09 3.62 -31.58
CA ARG A 74 -5.42 2.78 -32.61
C ARG A 74 -4.87 1.50 -31.99
N HIS A 75 -5.78 0.62 -31.59
CA HIS A 75 -5.44 -0.61 -30.87
C HIS A 75 -4.44 -1.52 -31.62
N ALA A 76 -4.59 -1.67 -32.93
CA ALA A 76 -3.77 -2.61 -33.72
C ALA A 76 -2.29 -2.20 -33.81
N ASP A 77 -2.00 -0.91 -34.02
CA ASP A 77 -0.62 -0.41 -34.10
C ASP A 77 0.06 -0.48 -32.73
N ALA A 78 -0.64 -0.10 -31.66
CA ALA A 78 -0.10 -0.16 -30.30
C ALA A 78 0.18 -1.61 -29.84
N THR A 79 -0.72 -2.54 -30.17
CA THR A 79 -0.52 -3.97 -29.87
C THR A 79 0.72 -4.50 -30.59
N ARG A 80 0.86 -4.22 -31.89
CA ARG A 80 2.04 -4.67 -32.66
C ARG A 80 3.33 -4.07 -32.09
N THR A 81 3.35 -2.78 -31.76
CA THR A 81 4.52 -2.12 -31.16
C THR A 81 4.87 -2.75 -29.81
N PHE A 82 3.88 -2.97 -28.93
CA PHE A 82 4.08 -3.61 -27.64
C PHE A 82 4.67 -5.01 -27.79
N GLU A 83 4.08 -5.86 -28.63
CA GLU A 83 4.54 -7.23 -28.87
C GLU A 83 5.96 -7.26 -29.44
N THR A 84 6.24 -6.40 -30.42
CA THR A 84 7.58 -6.30 -31.03
C THR A 84 8.62 -5.89 -29.99
N LEU A 85 8.31 -4.90 -29.14
CA LEU A 85 9.23 -4.45 -28.09
C LEU A 85 9.40 -5.50 -27.00
N ARG A 86 8.34 -6.23 -26.65
CA ARG A 86 8.38 -7.31 -25.67
C ARG A 86 9.28 -8.45 -26.13
N GLU A 87 9.10 -8.93 -27.35
CA GLU A 87 9.93 -9.97 -27.97
C GLU A 87 11.40 -9.53 -28.05
N ARG A 88 11.65 -8.31 -28.51
CA ARG A 88 13.00 -7.77 -28.63
C ARG A 88 13.67 -7.51 -27.28
N SER A 89 12.92 -7.08 -26.28
CA SER A 89 13.39 -6.90 -24.90
C SER A 89 13.82 -8.23 -24.30
N ALA A 90 12.97 -9.26 -24.44
CA ALA A 90 13.28 -10.61 -23.98
C ALA A 90 14.54 -11.18 -24.66
N ALA A 91 14.79 -10.82 -25.93
CA ALA A 91 16.00 -11.18 -26.66
C ALA A 91 17.22 -10.28 -26.35
N GLY A 92 17.08 -9.20 -25.58
CA GLY A 92 18.16 -8.26 -25.29
C GLY A 92 18.62 -7.46 -26.52
N THR A 93 17.74 -7.24 -27.49
CA THR A 93 18.10 -6.66 -28.81
C THR A 93 17.64 -5.22 -29.01
N VAL A 94 16.96 -4.61 -28.04
CA VAL A 94 16.57 -3.20 -28.12
C VAL A 94 17.76 -2.36 -27.68
N THR A 95 18.33 -1.58 -28.60
CA THR A 95 19.42 -0.66 -28.28
C THR A 95 18.89 0.65 -27.71
N TRP A 96 19.74 1.38 -26.97
CA TRP A 96 19.39 2.70 -26.43
C TRP A 96 19.03 3.70 -27.55
N ASP A 97 19.78 3.69 -28.65
CA ASP A 97 19.50 4.56 -29.81
C ASP A 97 18.15 4.28 -30.46
N GLU A 98 17.80 3.00 -30.64
CA GLU A 98 16.47 2.63 -31.15
C GLU A 98 15.36 3.02 -30.19
N PHE A 99 15.59 2.86 -28.88
CA PHE A 99 14.63 3.27 -27.87
C PHE A 99 14.41 4.80 -27.85
N LYS A 100 15.48 5.60 -27.93
CA LYS A 100 15.39 7.06 -28.08
C LYS A 100 14.54 7.43 -29.31
N GLY A 101 14.79 6.77 -30.44
CA GLY A 101 14.03 6.96 -31.68
C GLY A 101 12.54 6.64 -31.49
N LEU A 102 12.24 5.46 -30.95
CA LEU A 102 10.88 5.02 -30.64
C LEU A 102 10.14 6.04 -29.75
N VAL A 103 10.77 6.44 -28.63
CA VAL A 103 10.17 7.36 -27.66
C VAL A 103 9.82 8.70 -28.33
N ARG A 104 10.73 9.25 -29.15
CA ARG A 104 10.51 10.51 -29.87
C ARG A 104 9.42 10.41 -30.94
N ASP A 105 9.23 9.24 -31.54
CA ASP A 105 8.20 8.98 -32.54
C ASP A 105 6.79 8.83 -31.93
N LEU A 106 6.70 8.51 -30.64
CA LEU A 106 5.42 8.46 -29.92
C LEU A 106 4.83 9.87 -29.78
N LYS A 107 3.55 10.03 -30.11
CA LYS A 107 2.94 11.36 -30.30
C LYS A 107 2.78 12.18 -29.02
N GLN A 108 2.94 11.58 -27.85
CA GLN A 108 2.88 12.26 -26.56
C GLN A 108 4.14 12.06 -25.73
N TYR A 109 5.29 12.02 -26.39
CA TYR A 109 6.55 12.18 -25.69
C TYR A 109 6.56 13.49 -24.89
N ARG A 110 6.90 13.42 -23.60
CA ARG A 110 6.79 14.54 -22.67
C ARG A 110 8.07 15.36 -22.50
N GLN A 111 9.18 14.95 -23.12
CA GLN A 111 10.47 15.66 -23.01
C GLN A 111 10.90 15.86 -21.55
N ASN A 112 10.84 14.78 -20.80
CA ASN A 112 11.13 14.73 -19.37
C ASN A 112 12.20 13.68 -19.03
N VAL A 113 12.92 13.19 -20.04
CA VAL A 113 14.04 12.25 -19.88
C VAL A 113 15.25 12.91 -20.50
N TYR A 114 16.08 13.52 -19.66
CA TYR A 114 17.15 14.41 -20.07
C TYR A 114 18.14 13.75 -21.04
N GLU A 115 18.49 12.48 -20.83
CA GLU A 115 19.44 11.75 -21.67
C GLU A 115 18.86 11.50 -23.08
N ILE A 116 17.54 11.32 -23.17
CA ILE A 116 16.85 11.24 -24.46
C ILE A 116 16.79 12.63 -25.10
N ASP A 117 16.45 13.67 -24.35
CA ASP A 117 16.31 15.03 -24.91
C ASP A 117 17.64 15.62 -25.39
N MET A 118 18.73 15.32 -24.69
CA MET A 118 20.08 15.73 -25.07
C MET A 118 20.79 14.77 -26.02
N ASN A 119 20.11 13.68 -26.42
CA ASN A 119 20.65 12.67 -27.32
C ASN A 119 21.99 12.09 -26.83
N MET A 120 22.07 11.80 -25.52
CA MET A 120 23.25 11.18 -24.92
C MET A 120 23.41 9.74 -25.42
N ASP A 121 24.66 9.29 -25.50
CA ASP A 121 25.01 7.95 -26.02
C ASP A 121 24.65 6.84 -25.03
N GLU A 122 24.56 7.16 -23.74
CA GLU A 122 24.22 6.24 -22.65
C GLU A 122 23.17 6.89 -21.72
N PRO A 123 22.31 6.09 -21.07
CA PRO A 123 21.39 6.58 -20.05
C PRO A 123 22.08 6.72 -18.68
N PHE A 124 21.53 7.58 -17.84
CA PHE A 124 21.93 7.68 -16.44
C PHE A 124 21.60 6.40 -15.68
N GLU A 125 22.29 6.23 -14.55
CA GLU A 125 22.09 5.13 -13.64
C GLU A 125 20.64 5.08 -13.11
N GLY A 126 20.06 3.89 -13.13
CA GLY A 126 18.72 3.64 -12.59
C GLY A 126 18.67 3.77 -11.07
N ASN A 127 17.51 4.14 -10.54
CA ASN A 127 17.30 4.13 -9.09
C ASN A 127 17.16 2.68 -8.58
N ARG A 128 18.17 2.16 -7.89
CA ARG A 128 18.22 0.76 -7.44
C ARG A 128 16.99 0.35 -6.63
N LEU A 129 16.58 1.15 -5.65
CA LEU A 129 15.47 0.84 -4.75
C LEU A 129 14.13 0.79 -5.49
N ASN A 130 13.87 1.73 -6.40
CA ASN A 130 12.69 1.68 -7.26
C ASN A 130 12.66 0.39 -8.09
N LEU A 131 13.81 -0.03 -8.63
CA LEU A 131 13.87 -1.24 -9.44
C LEU A 131 13.62 -2.50 -8.61
N ILE A 132 14.08 -2.53 -7.36
CA ILE A 132 13.78 -3.62 -6.43
C ILE A 132 12.30 -3.61 -6.06
N ALA A 133 11.74 -2.46 -5.68
CA ALA A 133 10.31 -2.31 -5.36
C ALA A 133 9.41 -2.73 -6.54
N LEU A 134 9.83 -2.46 -7.77
CA LEU A 134 9.11 -2.88 -8.98
C LEU A 134 9.28 -4.37 -9.33
N GLY A 135 10.18 -5.09 -8.67
CA GLY A 135 10.58 -6.46 -9.03
C GLY A 135 11.39 -6.54 -10.33
N ALA A 136 11.99 -5.43 -10.76
CA ALA A 136 12.84 -5.34 -11.95
C ALA A 136 14.31 -5.69 -11.64
N LEU A 137 14.70 -5.69 -10.37
CA LEU A 137 16.04 -5.98 -9.88
C LEU A 137 15.98 -6.73 -8.55
N GLU A 138 16.87 -7.69 -8.35
CA GLU A 138 17.00 -8.38 -7.08
C GLU A 138 17.76 -7.51 -6.05
N PRO A 139 17.38 -7.54 -4.77
CA PRO A 139 18.03 -6.76 -3.71
C PRO A 139 19.49 -7.16 -3.46
N GLY A 140 19.94 -8.31 -3.95
CA GLY A 140 21.30 -8.82 -3.78
C GLY A 140 21.52 -9.47 -2.42
N ASP A 141 22.74 -9.93 -2.16
CA ASP A 141 23.13 -10.55 -0.89
C ASP A 141 23.55 -9.45 0.10
N GLU A 142 22.61 -9.03 0.94
CA GLU A 142 22.82 -8.04 2.01
C GLU A 142 22.85 -8.73 3.39
N PRO A 143 23.50 -8.13 4.40
CA PRO A 143 23.39 -8.61 5.77
C PRO A 143 21.93 -8.66 6.22
N ASP A 144 21.59 -9.70 6.99
CA ASP A 144 20.29 -9.79 7.65
C ASP A 144 20.22 -8.77 8.79
N ILE A 145 19.34 -7.78 8.66
CA ILE A 145 19.14 -6.71 9.65
C ILE A 145 17.88 -6.92 10.49
N ARG A 146 17.17 -8.05 10.32
CA ARG A 146 16.03 -8.40 11.16
C ARG A 146 16.46 -8.58 12.61
N THR A 147 15.56 -8.27 13.54
CA THR A 147 15.79 -8.58 14.95
C THR A 147 15.69 -10.10 15.18
N PRO A 148 16.27 -10.63 16.27
CA PRO A 148 16.16 -12.06 16.59
C PRO A 148 14.71 -12.56 16.63
N GLU A 149 13.80 -11.75 17.15
CA GLU A 149 12.39 -12.11 17.31
C GLU A 149 11.65 -12.13 15.96
N MET A 150 12.02 -11.26 15.01
CA MET A 150 11.51 -11.32 13.64
C MET A 150 11.99 -12.57 12.90
N ILE A 151 13.23 -12.99 13.12
CA ILE A 151 13.78 -14.23 12.55
C ILE A 151 13.01 -15.43 13.11
N GLU A 152 12.84 -15.51 14.43
CA GLU A 152 12.10 -16.58 15.09
C GLU A 152 10.64 -16.64 14.60
N ALA A 153 9.95 -15.50 14.50
CA ALA A 153 8.59 -15.44 13.99
C ALA A 153 8.52 -15.89 12.52
N HIS A 154 9.46 -15.46 11.68
CA HIS A 154 9.46 -15.86 10.27
C HIS A 154 9.70 -17.36 10.05
N GLU A 155 10.47 -18.01 10.92
CA GLU A 155 10.75 -19.45 10.86
C GLU A 155 9.70 -20.31 11.59
N GLY A 156 8.87 -19.69 12.43
CA GLY A 156 7.86 -20.36 13.25
C GLY A 156 6.51 -20.59 12.56
N GLU A 157 5.60 -21.25 13.29
CA GLU A 157 4.20 -21.41 12.89
C GLU A 157 3.36 -20.24 13.41
N THR A 158 3.39 -19.12 12.70
CA THR A 158 2.67 -17.89 13.04
C THR A 158 2.18 -17.18 11.77
N ASP A 159 1.13 -16.36 11.89
CA ASP A 159 0.62 -15.53 10.79
C ASP A 159 1.57 -14.37 10.45
N TYR A 160 2.49 -14.02 11.34
CA TYR A 160 3.42 -12.90 11.19
C TYR A 160 4.72 -13.34 10.52
N THR A 161 4.99 -12.82 9.33
CA THR A 161 6.18 -13.17 8.54
C THR A 161 7.00 -11.95 8.12
N PHE A 162 8.33 -12.09 8.21
CA PHE A 162 9.31 -11.04 7.90
C PHE A 162 10.31 -11.51 6.83
N PRO A 163 9.86 -11.64 5.56
CA PRO A 163 10.68 -12.22 4.49
C PRO A 163 11.86 -11.33 4.05
N ALA A 164 11.74 -10.01 4.16
CA ALA A 164 12.84 -9.12 3.78
C ALA A 164 13.92 -9.11 4.88
N ALA A 165 15.07 -9.72 4.59
CA ALA A 165 16.21 -9.78 5.51
C ALA A 165 17.14 -8.57 5.37
N GLY A 166 17.41 -8.15 4.13
CA GLY A 166 18.33 -7.07 3.80
C GLY A 166 17.68 -5.69 3.76
N ARG A 167 18.50 -4.65 3.92
CA ARG A 167 18.11 -3.24 3.89
C ARG A 167 17.33 -2.87 2.63
N SER A 168 17.87 -3.14 1.45
CA SER A 168 17.22 -2.76 0.18
C SER A 168 15.90 -3.50 -0.01
N ALA A 169 15.80 -4.75 0.46
CA ALA A 169 14.56 -5.52 0.41
C ALA A 169 13.48 -4.92 1.33
N MET A 170 13.83 -4.54 2.56
CA MET A 170 12.90 -3.92 3.50
C MET A 170 12.42 -2.56 2.99
N ILE A 171 13.33 -1.71 2.50
CA ILE A 171 12.96 -0.41 1.92
C ILE A 171 12.02 -0.61 0.74
N ALA A 172 12.33 -1.53 -0.17
CA ALA A 172 11.50 -1.82 -1.32
C ALA A 172 10.09 -2.32 -0.95
N GLU A 173 9.97 -3.14 0.09
CA GLU A 173 8.68 -3.60 0.59
C GLU A 173 7.86 -2.45 1.19
N ILE A 174 8.47 -1.60 2.02
CA ILE A 174 7.80 -0.42 2.61
C ILE A 174 7.41 0.60 1.52
N MET A 175 8.23 0.78 0.49
CA MET A 175 7.89 1.67 -0.65
C MET A 175 6.63 1.22 -1.41
N ASN A 176 6.30 -0.07 -1.38
CA ASN A 176 5.09 -0.61 -1.99
C ASN A 176 3.86 -0.54 -1.07
N HIS A 177 4.03 -0.07 0.16
CA HIS A 177 2.94 0.10 1.10
C HIS A 177 2.10 1.34 0.79
N ASP A 178 0.82 1.30 1.16
CA ASP A 178 -0.09 2.43 1.00
C ASP A 178 0.32 3.61 1.89
N VAL A 179 0.17 4.81 1.33
CA VAL A 179 0.34 6.08 2.06
C VAL A 179 -0.93 6.92 1.98
N HIS A 180 -1.27 7.55 3.10
CA HIS A 180 -2.37 8.50 3.19
C HIS A 180 -1.85 9.91 3.40
N ARG A 181 -2.46 10.89 2.74
CA ARG A 181 -2.12 12.30 2.90
C ARG A 181 -2.99 12.94 3.97
N ASP A 182 -2.35 13.61 4.92
CA ASP A 182 -3.06 14.42 5.91
C ASP A 182 -3.69 15.66 5.27
N GLY A 183 -5.01 15.59 5.07
CA GLY A 183 -5.77 16.65 4.42
C GLY A 183 -5.27 16.99 3.01
N ARG A 184 -5.57 18.22 2.56
CA ARG A 184 -5.25 18.65 1.19
C ARG A 184 -3.79 19.03 0.97
N TYR A 185 -3.08 19.40 2.05
CA TYR A 185 -1.75 20.00 1.97
C TYR A 185 -0.74 19.44 2.99
N GLY A 186 -1.14 18.46 3.82
CA GLY A 186 -0.24 17.86 4.79
C GLY A 186 0.69 16.82 4.19
N SER A 187 1.51 16.26 5.08
CA SER A 187 2.45 15.17 4.81
C SER A 187 1.74 13.86 4.48
N PHE A 188 2.49 12.94 3.90
CA PHE A 188 2.07 11.57 3.68
C PHE A 188 2.58 10.69 4.81
N TYR A 189 1.78 9.68 5.17
CA TYR A 189 2.07 8.72 6.24
C TYR A 189 1.76 7.32 5.74
N LEU A 190 2.48 6.31 6.24
CA LEU A 190 2.10 4.91 6.00
C LEU A 190 0.71 4.67 6.57
N SER A 191 -0.15 3.97 5.82
CA SER A 191 -1.56 3.87 6.16
C SER A 191 -2.18 2.51 5.87
N TRP A 192 -3.09 2.08 6.75
CA TRP A 192 -3.92 0.90 6.58
C TRP A 192 -5.39 1.32 6.40
N ASN A 193 -6.11 0.62 5.54
CA ASN A 193 -7.55 0.82 5.40
C ASN A 193 -8.26 0.20 6.60
N ALA A 194 -8.79 1.04 7.50
CA ALA A 194 -9.45 0.61 8.73
C ALA A 194 -10.97 0.48 8.58
N LYS A 195 -11.48 0.39 7.34
CA LYS A 195 -12.91 0.24 7.09
C LYS A 195 -13.31 -1.23 7.15
N MET A 196 -14.36 -1.48 7.93
CA MET A 196 -15.13 -2.71 7.90
C MET A 196 -16.16 -2.58 6.78
N GLY A 197 -16.31 -3.58 5.91
CA GLY A 197 -17.24 -3.55 4.78
C GLY A 197 -18.70 -3.25 5.14
N MET A 198 -19.58 -3.25 4.14
CA MET A 198 -21.00 -2.85 4.30
C MET A 198 -21.91 -3.91 4.98
N SER A 199 -21.37 -5.05 5.40
CA SER A 199 -22.15 -6.19 5.90
C SER A 199 -21.71 -6.54 7.32
N LEU A 200 -21.87 -5.59 8.23
CA LEU A 200 -21.60 -5.78 9.65
C LEU A 200 -22.71 -6.60 10.31
N ASP A 201 -22.35 -7.41 11.30
CA ASP A 201 -23.33 -8.04 12.19
C ASP A 201 -24.05 -6.94 12.99
N GLU A 202 -25.37 -7.03 13.05
CA GLU A 202 -26.23 -6.14 13.83
C GLU A 202 -26.84 -6.88 15.03
N THR A 203 -26.69 -8.20 15.08
CA THR A 203 -27.32 -9.04 16.10
C THR A 203 -26.59 -8.99 17.43
N GLY A 204 -25.28 -8.68 17.43
CA GLY A 204 -24.45 -8.70 18.63
C GLY A 204 -24.36 -10.09 19.24
N LYS A 205 -24.58 -11.15 18.45
CA LYS A 205 -24.53 -12.53 18.93
C LYS A 205 -23.18 -13.15 18.62
N LEU A 206 -22.40 -13.32 19.67
CA LEU A 206 -21.16 -14.09 19.64
C LEU A 206 -21.20 -15.11 20.78
N GLY A 207 -21.19 -16.40 20.44
CA GLY A 207 -21.25 -17.47 21.45
C GLY A 207 -22.61 -17.58 22.16
N GLU A 208 -22.59 -17.93 23.45
CA GLU A 208 -23.77 -18.17 24.30
C GLU A 208 -23.99 -17.06 25.35
N ASP A 209 -23.24 -15.97 25.27
CA ASP A 209 -23.18 -14.94 26.33
C ASP A 209 -24.38 -13.96 26.33
N VAL A 210 -25.25 -14.03 25.31
CA VAL A 210 -26.45 -13.19 25.16
C VAL A 210 -27.69 -14.06 24.97
N SER A 211 -28.80 -13.69 25.60
CA SER A 211 -30.02 -14.49 25.65
C SER A 211 -30.94 -14.21 24.48
N SER A 212 -31.49 -15.28 23.89
CA SER A 212 -32.49 -15.16 22.81
C SER A 212 -33.80 -14.49 23.26
N GLU A 213 -34.05 -14.41 24.58
CA GLU A 213 -35.26 -13.75 25.10
C GLU A 213 -35.25 -12.23 24.87
N PHE A 214 -34.07 -11.63 24.71
CA PHE A 214 -33.89 -10.20 24.47
C PHE A 214 -33.69 -9.86 22.99
N ASP A 215 -33.82 -10.81 22.07
CA ASP A 215 -33.58 -10.58 20.63
C ASP A 215 -34.45 -9.47 20.04
N GLU A 216 -35.74 -9.46 20.36
CA GLU A 216 -36.69 -8.46 19.86
C GLU A 216 -36.37 -7.08 20.45
N ALA A 217 -36.14 -7.01 21.76
CA ALA A 217 -35.76 -5.78 22.45
C ALA A 217 -34.41 -5.22 21.95
N TRP A 218 -33.44 -6.08 21.65
CA TRP A 218 -32.17 -5.70 21.05
C TRP A 218 -32.36 -5.15 19.64
N SER A 219 -33.16 -5.80 18.80
CA SER A 219 -33.42 -5.32 17.44
C SER A 219 -34.03 -3.91 17.46
N GLU A 220 -35.02 -3.68 18.32
CA GLU A 220 -35.64 -2.35 18.48
C GLU A 220 -34.63 -1.33 19.01
N TYR A 221 -33.86 -1.69 20.05
CA TYR A 221 -32.84 -0.81 20.63
C TYR A 221 -31.74 -0.45 19.62
N TYR A 222 -31.26 -1.42 18.85
CA TYR A 222 -30.23 -1.21 17.84
C TYR A 222 -30.74 -0.29 16.72
N GLU A 223 -31.96 -0.50 16.21
CA GLU A 223 -32.56 0.38 15.20
C GLU A 223 -32.68 1.83 15.69
N GLU A 224 -33.02 2.04 16.96
CA GLU A 224 -33.14 3.39 17.54
C GLU A 224 -31.80 4.06 17.85
N ASN A 225 -30.75 3.27 18.12
CA ASN A 225 -29.47 3.77 18.64
C ASN A 225 -28.26 3.46 17.74
N GLN A 226 -28.50 3.02 16.49
CA GLN A 226 -27.46 2.53 15.57
C GLN A 226 -26.25 3.46 15.46
N ASP A 227 -26.47 4.76 15.25
CA ASP A 227 -25.39 5.73 15.09
C ASP A 227 -24.53 5.86 16.35
N THR A 228 -25.14 5.75 17.54
CA THR A 228 -24.43 5.84 18.81
C THR A 228 -23.63 4.57 19.07
N ILE A 229 -24.27 3.40 18.91
CA ILE A 229 -23.60 2.09 19.03
C ILE A 229 -22.41 2.01 18.08
N PHE A 230 -22.60 2.43 16.83
CA PHE A 230 -21.53 2.47 15.84
C PHE A 230 -20.39 3.40 16.27
N SER A 231 -20.71 4.61 16.74
CA SER A 231 -19.70 5.59 17.18
C SER A 231 -18.90 5.08 18.39
N ASP A 232 -19.57 4.47 19.36
CA ASP A 232 -18.94 3.96 20.58
C ASP A 232 -18.00 2.80 20.25
N ILE A 233 -18.50 1.78 19.53
CA ILE A 233 -17.68 0.62 19.13
C ILE A 233 -16.48 1.05 18.29
N THR A 234 -16.68 1.91 17.30
CA THR A 234 -15.56 2.34 16.44
C THR A 234 -14.55 3.21 17.19
N SER A 235 -14.98 3.98 18.18
CA SER A 235 -14.10 4.71 19.08
C SER A 235 -13.27 3.75 19.93
N ASP A 236 -13.89 2.74 20.52
CA ASP A 236 -13.21 1.75 21.36
C ASP A 236 -12.21 0.92 20.55
N MET A 237 -12.59 0.47 19.35
CA MET A 237 -11.68 -0.21 18.42
C MET A 237 -10.49 0.66 18.03
N ALA A 238 -10.72 1.96 17.76
CA ALA A 238 -9.64 2.88 17.41
C ALA A 238 -8.72 3.19 18.60
N SER A 239 -9.26 3.24 19.82
CA SER A 239 -8.53 3.57 21.05
C SER A 239 -7.31 2.67 21.26
N TYR A 240 -7.42 1.38 20.92
CA TYR A 240 -6.32 0.41 21.00
C TYR A 240 -5.07 0.91 20.25
N TYR A 241 -5.25 1.54 19.09
CA TYR A 241 -4.14 2.10 18.32
C TYR A 241 -3.81 3.53 18.74
N THR A 242 -4.81 4.38 18.99
CA THR A 242 -4.57 5.82 19.19
C THR A 242 -4.14 6.19 20.61
N GLU A 243 -4.33 5.31 21.59
CA GLU A 243 -3.96 5.54 23.00
C GLU A 243 -2.64 4.87 23.41
N GLY A 244 -1.86 4.37 22.44
CA GLY A 244 -0.57 3.74 22.70
C GLY A 244 -0.67 2.36 23.35
N LEU A 245 -1.78 1.65 23.14
CA LEU A 245 -2.00 0.29 23.64
C LEU A 245 -1.50 -0.79 22.68
N TYR A 246 -1.33 -0.45 21.39
CA TYR A 246 -0.84 -1.34 20.36
C TYR A 246 0.61 -1.81 20.63
N THR A 247 0.85 -3.09 20.36
CA THR A 247 2.15 -3.77 20.44
C THR A 247 2.32 -4.63 19.19
N THR A 248 3.51 -4.72 18.63
CA THR A 248 3.77 -5.58 17.47
C THR A 248 3.94 -7.04 17.88
N TYR A 249 3.77 -7.96 16.93
CA TYR A 249 4.13 -9.36 17.15
C TYR A 249 5.50 -9.68 16.53
N PRO A 250 6.35 -10.46 17.22
CA PRO A 250 6.39 -10.62 18.68
C PRO A 250 6.99 -9.35 19.31
N GLY A 251 6.50 -8.89 20.46
CA GLY A 251 7.06 -7.68 21.06
C GLY A 251 6.48 -7.29 22.40
N ASP A 252 7.23 -6.43 23.08
CA ASP A 252 6.89 -5.66 24.28
C ASP A 252 7.08 -4.14 24.03
N ASP A 253 6.96 -3.72 22.77
CA ASP A 253 7.15 -2.35 22.27
C ASP A 253 5.89 -1.48 22.39
N GLN A 254 5.10 -1.74 23.44
CA GLN A 254 3.90 -0.96 23.72
C GLN A 254 4.29 0.49 24.04
N GLY A 255 3.68 1.43 23.31
CA GLY A 255 3.91 2.87 23.49
C GLY A 255 5.02 3.44 22.60
N ASP A 256 5.77 2.60 21.88
CA ASP A 256 6.81 3.06 20.95
C ASP A 256 6.21 3.64 19.65
N TYR A 257 4.95 3.33 19.37
CA TYR A 257 4.25 3.74 18.16
C TYR A 257 3.12 4.72 18.46
N SER A 258 2.96 5.73 17.63
CA SER A 258 1.77 6.61 17.67
C SER A 258 1.01 6.57 16.36
N PHE A 259 -0.30 6.36 16.49
CA PHE A 259 -1.22 6.30 15.36
C PHE A 259 -2.29 7.39 15.44
N SER A 260 -2.88 7.69 14.28
CA SER A 260 -4.08 8.54 14.22
C SER A 260 -5.04 8.02 13.15
N MET A 261 -6.33 8.36 13.29
CA MET A 261 -7.33 8.08 12.28
C MET A 261 -7.45 9.25 11.30
N GLN A 262 -7.33 8.99 10.00
CA GLN A 262 -7.40 9.99 8.93
C GLN A 262 -8.37 9.60 7.80
N GLY A 263 -8.59 10.55 6.89
CA GLY A 263 -9.51 10.42 5.76
C GLY A 263 -10.96 10.78 6.09
N ARG A 264 -11.82 10.78 5.06
CA ARG A 264 -13.26 11.05 5.23
C ARG A 264 -13.85 9.97 6.13
N SER A 265 -14.41 10.39 7.26
CA SER A 265 -14.98 9.53 8.31
C SER A 265 -13.96 8.64 9.04
N GLY A 266 -12.66 9.00 9.07
CA GLY A 266 -11.66 8.25 9.84
C GLY A 266 -11.32 6.87 9.27
N GLY A 267 -11.46 6.66 7.96
CA GLY A 267 -11.30 5.33 7.36
C GLY A 267 -9.87 4.81 7.19
N HIS A 268 -8.85 5.57 7.60
CA HIS A 268 -7.45 5.14 7.53
C HIS A 268 -6.78 5.23 8.89
N LEU A 269 -6.15 4.14 9.33
CA LEU A 269 -5.17 4.18 10.41
C LEU A 269 -3.84 4.62 9.82
N VAL A 270 -3.19 5.63 10.38
CA VAL A 270 -1.88 6.09 9.90
C VAL A 270 -0.83 6.07 11.01
N LEU A 271 0.36 5.60 10.67
CA LEU A 271 1.53 5.60 11.55
C LEU A 271 2.20 6.98 11.49
N THR A 272 2.37 7.61 12.65
CA THR A 272 2.91 8.98 12.74
C THR A 272 4.25 9.05 13.47
N VAL A 273 4.51 8.14 14.41
CA VAL A 273 5.72 8.10 15.23
C VAL A 273 6.17 6.65 15.41
N VAL A 274 7.49 6.43 15.34
CA VAL A 274 8.18 5.19 15.71
C VAL A 274 9.33 5.55 16.64
N ASP A 275 9.36 4.96 17.84
CA ASP A 275 10.36 5.22 18.89
C ASP A 275 10.58 6.72 19.16
N GLY A 276 9.49 7.47 19.27
CA GLY A 276 9.52 8.92 19.50
C GLY A 276 9.87 9.78 18.28
N GLU A 277 10.31 9.18 17.17
CA GLU A 277 10.65 9.89 15.94
C GLU A 277 9.49 9.94 14.95
N LYS A 278 9.27 11.12 14.36
CA LYS A 278 8.17 11.32 13.42
C LYS A 278 8.48 10.65 12.08
N VAL A 279 7.59 9.78 11.62
CA VAL A 279 7.68 9.14 10.29
C VAL A 279 6.65 9.79 9.36
N ALA A 280 7.11 10.67 8.48
CA ALA A 280 6.28 11.36 7.51
C ALA A 280 7.05 11.67 6.24
N PHE A 281 6.36 11.73 5.10
CA PHE A 281 6.94 11.91 3.78
C PHE A 281 6.35 13.14 3.08
N GLU A 282 7.12 13.77 2.20
CA GLU A 282 6.62 14.87 1.37
C GLU A 282 5.68 14.37 0.25
N GLY A 283 5.86 13.12 -0.16
CA GLY A 283 5.08 12.46 -1.21
C GLY A 283 5.51 11.01 -1.41
N TYR A 284 4.81 10.30 -2.29
CA TYR A 284 5.13 8.90 -2.60
C TYR A 284 6.56 8.72 -3.11
N SER A 285 7.07 9.64 -3.93
CA SER A 285 8.43 9.61 -4.45
C SER A 285 9.53 9.89 -3.41
N ASP A 286 9.15 10.39 -2.22
CA ASP A 286 10.06 10.75 -1.13
C ASP A 286 10.24 9.62 -0.10
N VAL A 287 9.37 8.59 -0.14
CA VAL A 287 9.42 7.45 0.78
C VAL A 287 10.79 6.77 0.75
N GLY A 288 11.26 6.38 -0.44
CA GLY A 288 12.55 5.70 -0.59
C GLY A 288 13.73 6.55 -0.07
N VAL A 289 13.76 7.84 -0.43
CA VAL A 289 14.81 8.78 0.00
C VAL A 289 14.82 8.95 1.53
N THR A 290 13.65 9.02 2.14
CA THR A 290 13.53 9.12 3.60
C THR A 290 14.05 7.84 4.27
N LEU A 291 13.63 6.67 3.78
CA LEU A 291 14.02 5.37 4.35
C LEU A 291 15.52 5.08 4.17
N GLU A 292 16.16 5.57 3.12
CA GLU A 292 17.61 5.45 2.93
C GLU A 292 18.42 6.12 4.05
N ASN A 293 17.86 7.12 4.72
CA ASN A 293 18.52 7.82 5.81
C ASN A 293 18.36 7.14 7.18
N PHE A 294 17.49 6.11 7.28
CA PHE A 294 17.28 5.39 8.54
C PHE A 294 18.47 4.49 8.82
N THR A 295 18.86 4.33 10.08
CA THR A 295 19.74 3.25 10.50
C THR A 295 19.08 1.89 10.26
N ASP A 296 19.87 0.82 10.24
CA ASP A 296 19.33 -0.54 10.06
C ASP A 296 18.36 -0.92 11.20
N SER A 297 18.60 -0.42 12.41
CA SER A 297 17.70 -0.64 13.56
C SER A 297 16.37 0.07 13.38
N GLU A 298 16.37 1.36 13.00
CA GLU A 298 15.14 2.12 12.75
C GLU A 298 14.34 1.52 11.59
N LEU A 299 15.03 1.08 10.53
CA LEU A 299 14.39 0.43 9.40
C LEU A 299 13.78 -0.93 9.78
N ALA A 300 14.49 -1.76 10.55
CA ALA A 300 13.97 -3.04 11.01
C ALA A 300 12.73 -2.86 11.91
N GLN A 301 12.74 -1.87 12.80
CA GLN A 301 11.60 -1.56 13.66
C GLN A 301 10.40 -1.04 12.85
N LEU A 302 10.62 -0.13 11.90
CA LEU A 302 9.58 0.34 11.00
C LEU A 302 9.00 -0.82 10.16
N TYR A 303 9.85 -1.68 9.64
CA TYR A 303 9.43 -2.85 8.88
C TYR A 303 8.60 -3.81 9.74
N LYS A 304 9.01 -4.03 11.00
CA LYS A 304 8.29 -4.88 11.95
C LYS A 304 6.87 -4.38 12.20
N VAL A 305 6.69 -3.09 12.48
CA VAL A 305 5.36 -2.51 12.70
C VAL A 305 4.50 -2.56 11.44
N VAL A 306 5.08 -2.31 10.26
CA VAL A 306 4.36 -2.40 8.99
C VAL A 306 3.81 -3.81 8.78
N ARG A 307 4.67 -4.83 8.87
CA ARG A 307 4.28 -6.23 8.67
C ARG A 307 3.29 -6.74 9.71
N SER A 308 3.39 -6.26 10.94
CA SER A 308 2.43 -6.62 11.99
C SER A 308 1.05 -6.05 11.70
N LEU A 309 0.97 -4.78 11.31
CA LEU A 309 -0.29 -4.14 10.95
C LEU A 309 -0.90 -4.66 9.65
N ASP A 310 -0.08 -5.11 8.69
CA ASP A 310 -0.59 -5.81 7.49
C ASP A 310 -1.37 -7.07 7.85
N VAL A 311 -1.00 -7.72 8.96
CA VAL A 311 -1.66 -8.91 9.49
C VAL A 311 -2.83 -8.54 10.38
N ASP A 312 -2.75 -7.45 11.14
CA ASP A 312 -3.74 -7.07 12.16
C ASP A 312 -4.89 -6.21 11.63
N VAL A 313 -4.60 -5.29 10.71
CA VAL A 313 -5.56 -4.35 10.14
C VAL A 313 -6.08 -4.89 8.81
N THR A 314 -6.81 -6.00 8.91
CA THR A 314 -7.51 -6.62 7.78
C THR A 314 -9.01 -6.50 7.96
N GLU A 315 -9.76 -6.48 6.86
CA GLU A 315 -11.22 -6.41 6.90
C GLU A 315 -11.82 -7.53 7.76
N ASP A 316 -11.30 -8.76 7.64
CA ASP A 316 -11.78 -9.91 8.43
C ASP A 316 -11.52 -9.76 9.94
N LYS A 317 -10.32 -9.32 10.34
CA LYS A 317 -10.02 -9.10 11.76
C LYS A 317 -10.82 -7.93 12.34
N LEU A 318 -10.97 -6.84 11.59
CA LEU A 318 -11.78 -5.71 12.03
C LEU A 318 -13.26 -6.07 12.15
N GLN A 319 -13.81 -6.90 11.25
CA GLN A 319 -15.19 -7.39 11.37
C GLN A 319 -15.37 -8.33 12.58
N LYS A 320 -14.38 -9.17 12.88
CA LYS A 320 -14.40 -10.02 14.08
C LYS A 320 -14.36 -9.18 15.36
N GLU A 321 -13.51 -8.16 15.40
CA GLU A 321 -13.44 -7.23 16.52
C GLU A 321 -14.75 -6.47 16.69
N TRP A 322 -15.36 -5.99 15.61
CA TRP A 322 -16.70 -5.39 15.65
C TRP A 322 -17.73 -6.32 16.28
N ALA A 323 -17.79 -7.58 15.84
CA ALA A 323 -18.75 -8.55 16.39
C ALA A 323 -18.52 -8.81 17.88
N TYR A 324 -17.26 -8.84 18.32
CA TYR A 324 -16.90 -8.96 19.73
C TYR A 324 -17.35 -7.76 20.55
N GLN A 325 -17.03 -6.53 20.11
CA GLN A 325 -17.43 -5.31 20.80
C GLN A 325 -18.95 -5.14 20.84
N LEU A 326 -19.64 -5.40 19.72
CA LEU A 326 -21.10 -5.35 19.66
C LEU A 326 -21.75 -6.34 20.62
N ASN A 327 -21.17 -7.54 20.75
CA ASN A 327 -21.62 -8.52 21.71
C ASN A 327 -21.44 -8.04 23.16
N LEU A 328 -20.31 -7.41 23.51
CA LEU A 328 -20.12 -6.80 24.84
C LEU A 328 -21.13 -5.69 25.12
N HIS A 329 -21.40 -4.81 24.16
CA HIS A 329 -22.43 -3.79 24.29
C HIS A 329 -23.82 -4.41 24.53
N ARG A 330 -24.15 -5.47 23.79
CA ARG A 330 -25.40 -6.20 23.97
C ARG A 330 -25.49 -6.85 25.34
N GLN A 331 -24.43 -7.51 25.80
CA GLN A 331 -24.39 -8.12 27.14
C GLN A 331 -24.68 -7.08 28.23
N GLN A 332 -24.01 -5.93 28.20
CA GLN A 332 -24.23 -4.84 29.16
C GLN A 332 -25.69 -4.37 29.16
N ARG A 333 -26.30 -4.25 27.97
CA ARG A 333 -27.70 -3.83 27.86
C ARG A 333 -28.69 -4.89 28.36
N GLU A 334 -28.44 -6.16 28.10
CA GLU A 334 -29.25 -7.27 28.63
C GLU A 334 -29.17 -7.31 30.16
N GLU A 335 -28.00 -7.08 30.76
CA GLU A 335 -27.86 -6.95 32.22
C GLU A 335 -28.72 -5.81 32.79
N GLU A 336 -28.76 -4.66 32.12
CA GLU A 336 -29.65 -3.55 32.50
C GLU A 336 -31.12 -3.95 32.43
N TRP A 337 -31.56 -4.62 31.37
CA TRP A 337 -32.94 -5.10 31.24
C TRP A 337 -33.32 -6.12 32.30
N VAL A 338 -32.42 -7.05 32.64
CA VAL A 338 -32.64 -8.01 33.73
C VAL A 338 -32.86 -7.27 35.07
N ASN A 339 -32.07 -6.23 35.33
CA ASN A 339 -32.20 -5.41 36.54
C ASN A 339 -33.49 -4.58 36.54
N GLU A 340 -33.91 -4.02 35.39
CA GLU A 340 -35.18 -3.31 35.24
C GLU A 340 -36.40 -4.22 35.46
N MET A 341 -36.31 -5.48 35.01
CA MET A 341 -37.34 -6.52 35.21
C MET A 341 -37.35 -7.11 36.63
N SER A 342 -36.29 -6.88 37.41
CA SER A 342 -36.14 -7.31 38.80
C SER A 342 -36.26 -6.12 39.75
N PRO A 343 -37.44 -5.47 39.88
CA PRO A 343 -37.59 -4.35 40.80
C PRO A 343 -37.32 -4.83 42.22
N ALA A 344 -36.47 -4.07 42.93
CA ALA A 344 -36.01 -4.34 44.30
C ALA A 344 -37.13 -4.89 45.20
N MET A 345 -36.91 -6.11 45.73
CA MET A 345 -37.69 -6.66 46.84
C MET A 345 -37.37 -5.95 48.15
#